data_AF-A0A7S0VNY0-F1
#
_entry.id   AF-A0A7S0VNY0-F1
#
_cell.length_a   1.000
_cell.length_b   1.000
_cell.length_c   1.000
_cell.angle_alpha   90.00
_cell.angle_beta   90.00
_cell.angle_gamma   90.00
#
_symmetry.space_group_name_H-M   'P 1'
#
loop_
_entity.id
_entity.type
_entity.pdbx_description
1 polymer ?
#
loop_
_entity_poly.entity_id
_entity_poly.type
_entity_poly.pdbx_seq_one_letter_code
_entity_poly.pdbx_strand_id
1 'polypeptide(L)'
;MARQLTWKHLSVEQVEAYLALKDAPSRLAFLTSASELPSDPELAGIMLDLYHYTLQFAQRQRFTADKVSVLYSIVKETHEVAMAQFLPARKAYEHFRELLLMHSVQRPPFSVGLFTLSDAKAITDFLSAGYFRHYLLYKYAFTKKTEMRFATAYTFTQSVPLLPQPFLQPMELAEEEDKKLARIEQEQLAAISTEAVTVTAEELEQTGVPADVRDKLLAAVNDKLAAAHKAMEDKFAQEHQQLQERVAAIG
;
A
#
# COMPACT_ATOMS: atom_id res chain seq x y z
N MET A 1 -6.59 15.99 -8.17
CA MET A 1 -6.48 17.30 -8.86
C MET A 1 -5.85 17.07 -10.23
N ALA A 2 -6.36 17.71 -11.27
CA ALA A 2 -5.85 17.60 -12.64
C ALA A 2 -4.38 18.05 -12.70
N ARG A 3 -3.44 17.15 -12.99
CA ARG A 3 -2.04 17.54 -13.24
C ARG A 3 -1.83 17.58 -14.76
N GLN A 4 -2.02 18.75 -15.35
CA GLN A 4 -1.67 18.94 -16.75
C GLN A 4 -0.14 19.04 -16.88
N LEU A 5 0.46 18.03 -17.51
CA LEU A 5 1.91 17.91 -17.71
C LEU A 5 2.42 18.54 -19.01
N THR A 6 1.52 19.09 -19.84
CA THR A 6 1.90 19.77 -21.08
C THR A 6 2.74 21.00 -20.74
N TRP A 7 3.93 21.10 -21.34
CA TRP A 7 4.81 22.27 -21.21
C TRP A 7 5.35 22.55 -19.81
N LYS A 8 5.23 21.58 -18.88
CA LYS A 8 5.66 21.76 -17.49
C LYS A 8 7.18 21.84 -17.36
N HIS A 9 7.90 20.97 -18.06
CA HIS A 9 9.35 20.84 -17.91
C HIS A 9 10.14 21.26 -19.16
N LEU A 10 9.53 21.18 -20.34
CA LEU A 10 10.11 21.63 -21.60
C LEU A 10 9.10 22.53 -22.29
N SER A 11 9.51 23.75 -22.65
CA SER A 11 8.67 24.69 -23.40
C SER A 11 8.56 24.29 -24.88
N VAL A 12 7.60 24.89 -25.59
CA VAL A 12 7.41 24.68 -27.04
C VAL A 12 8.70 24.94 -27.81
N GLU A 13 9.30 26.10 -27.56
CA GLU A 13 10.55 26.54 -28.20
C GLU A 13 11.70 25.56 -27.92
N GLN A 14 11.78 25.04 -26.69
CA GLN A 14 12.82 24.09 -26.32
C GLN A 14 12.65 22.73 -27.01
N VAL A 15 11.41 22.25 -27.14
CA VAL A 15 11.13 21.02 -27.87
C VAL A 15 11.47 21.19 -29.35
N GLU A 16 11.06 22.30 -29.96
CA GLU A 16 11.34 22.56 -31.38
C GLU A 16 12.84 22.72 -31.64
N ALA A 17 13.56 23.43 -30.76
CA ALA A 17 15.01 23.55 -30.82
C ALA A 17 15.68 22.17 -30.73
N TYR A 18 15.24 21.32 -29.80
CA TYR A 18 15.72 19.95 -29.67
C TYR A 18 15.45 19.10 -30.93
N LEU A 19 14.27 19.25 -31.54
CA LEU A 19 13.90 18.53 -32.76
C LEU A 19 14.68 18.99 -33.99
N ALA A 20 15.10 20.27 -34.02
CA ALA A 20 15.92 20.82 -35.10
C ALA A 20 17.38 20.31 -35.06
N LEU A 21 17.89 19.97 -33.88
CA LEU A 21 19.25 19.47 -33.67
C LEU A 21 19.40 18.03 -34.19
N LYS A 22 20.36 17.81 -35.11
CA LYS A 22 20.66 16.47 -35.67
C LYS A 22 21.72 15.71 -34.88
N ASP A 23 22.70 16.42 -34.36
CA ASP A 23 23.87 15.83 -33.69
C ASP A 23 23.52 15.32 -32.28
N ALA A 24 24.07 14.15 -31.92
CA ALA A 24 23.96 13.62 -30.57
C ALA A 24 24.62 14.51 -29.49
N PRO A 25 25.88 14.98 -29.65
CA PRO A 25 26.53 15.79 -28.62
C PRO A 25 25.83 17.14 -28.38
N SER A 26 25.37 17.79 -29.45
CA SER A 26 24.64 19.06 -29.36
C SER A 26 23.29 18.91 -28.66
N ARG A 27 22.61 17.77 -28.84
CA ARG A 27 21.38 17.44 -28.12
C ARG A 27 21.61 17.23 -26.63
N LEU A 28 22.70 16.56 -26.26
CA LEU A 28 23.06 16.37 -24.84
C LEU A 28 23.45 17.69 -24.18
N ALA A 29 24.22 18.54 -24.87
CA ALA A 29 24.55 19.88 -24.39
C ALA A 29 23.29 20.73 -24.16
N PHE A 30 22.35 20.68 -25.11
CA PHE A 30 21.07 21.36 -24.97
C PHE A 30 20.28 20.86 -23.76
N LEU A 31 20.14 19.54 -23.60
CA LEU A 31 19.44 18.94 -22.46
C LEU A 31 20.11 19.29 -21.12
N THR A 32 21.44 19.39 -21.11
CA THR A 32 22.20 19.82 -19.92
C THR A 32 21.84 21.24 -19.51
N SER A 33 21.63 22.14 -20.48
CA SER A 33 21.20 23.52 -20.19
C SER A 33 19.72 23.65 -19.86
N ALA A 34 18.88 22.77 -20.39
CA ALA A 34 17.42 22.86 -20.28
C ALA A 34 16.84 22.11 -19.07
N SER A 35 17.56 21.14 -18.51
CA SER A 35 17.07 20.28 -17.43
C SER A 35 17.77 20.54 -16.09
N GLU A 36 17.01 20.44 -15.01
CA GLU A 36 17.55 20.43 -13.65
C GLU A 36 18.18 19.06 -13.39
N LEU A 37 19.51 19.05 -13.25
CA LEU A 37 20.30 17.83 -13.07
C LEU A 37 20.88 17.76 -11.65
N PRO A 38 21.11 16.54 -11.13
CA PRO A 38 21.77 16.34 -9.84
C PRO A 38 23.20 16.87 -9.88
N SER A 39 23.71 17.27 -8.71
CA SER A 39 25.07 17.84 -8.58
C SER A 39 26.18 16.84 -8.96
N ASP A 40 25.93 15.55 -8.80
CA ASP A 40 26.89 14.51 -9.15
C ASP A 40 26.94 14.31 -10.67
N PRO A 41 28.11 14.46 -11.32
CA PRO A 41 28.23 14.43 -12.79
C PRO A 41 27.88 13.06 -13.37
N GLU A 42 28.13 11.98 -12.64
CA GLU A 42 27.78 10.62 -13.07
C GLU A 42 26.26 10.39 -13.08
N LEU A 43 25.57 10.84 -12.03
CA LEU A 43 24.12 10.76 -11.95
C LEU A 43 23.46 11.66 -12.99
N ALA A 44 24.04 12.85 -13.24
CA ALA A 44 23.60 13.75 -14.29
C ALA A 44 23.71 13.09 -15.67
N GLY A 45 24.80 12.38 -15.94
CA GLY A 45 24.97 11.59 -17.17
C GLY A 45 23.88 10.54 -17.35
N ILE A 46 23.56 9.78 -16.29
CA ILE A 46 22.51 8.75 -16.33
C ILE A 46 21.13 9.36 -16.62
N MET A 47 20.81 10.52 -16.04
CA MET A 47 19.55 11.22 -16.30
C MET A 47 19.51 11.79 -17.72
N LEU A 48 20.61 12.38 -18.20
CA LEU A 48 20.72 12.88 -19.55
C LEU A 48 20.52 11.78 -20.59
N ASP A 49 21.10 10.60 -20.38
CA ASP A 49 20.89 9.45 -21.24
C ASP A 49 19.43 9.03 -21.26
N LEU A 50 18.79 8.92 -20.09
CA LEU A 50 17.36 8.59 -19.98
C LEU A 50 16.49 9.58 -20.77
N TYR A 51 16.76 10.88 -20.64
CA TYR A 51 16.06 11.94 -21.36
C TYR A 51 16.32 11.89 -22.86
N HIS A 52 17.58 11.70 -23.26
CA HIS A 52 17.96 11.57 -24.66
C HIS A 52 17.25 10.40 -25.34
N TYR A 53 17.27 9.21 -24.73
CA TYR A 53 16.60 8.04 -25.30
C TYR A 53 15.07 8.20 -25.36
N THR A 54 14.47 8.86 -24.38
CA THR A 54 13.03 9.15 -24.36
C THR A 54 12.64 10.06 -25.53
N LEU A 55 13.40 11.12 -25.77
CA LEU A 55 13.15 12.05 -26.86
C LEU A 55 13.49 11.43 -28.23
N GLN A 56 14.52 10.61 -28.31
CA GLN A 56 14.85 9.85 -29.51
C GLN A 56 13.72 8.86 -29.88
N PHE A 57 13.12 8.20 -28.89
CA PHE A 57 11.94 7.36 -29.09
C PHE A 57 10.76 8.18 -29.64
N ALA A 58 10.50 9.35 -29.05
CA ALA A 58 9.44 10.26 -29.53
C ALA A 58 9.65 10.70 -30.99
N GLN A 59 10.91 10.97 -31.39
CA GLN A 59 11.27 11.27 -32.78
C GLN A 59 11.01 10.08 -33.72
N ARG A 60 11.35 8.85 -33.31
CA ARG A 60 11.11 7.63 -34.10
C ARG A 60 9.62 7.38 -34.32
N GLN A 61 8.79 7.64 -33.31
CA GLN A 61 7.33 7.51 -33.38
C GLN A 61 6.64 8.72 -34.04
N ARG A 62 7.39 9.74 -34.47
CA ARG A 62 6.86 10.97 -35.11
C ARG A 62 5.79 11.68 -34.26
N PHE A 63 6.01 11.74 -32.95
CA PHE A 63 5.10 12.43 -32.04
C PHE A 63 5.09 13.95 -32.27
N THR A 64 3.93 14.58 -32.03
CA THR A 64 3.76 16.04 -32.05
C THR A 64 4.48 16.68 -30.86
N ALA A 65 4.81 17.97 -30.97
CA ALA A 65 5.54 18.68 -29.91
C ALA A 65 4.85 18.58 -28.54
N ASP A 66 3.51 18.65 -28.49
CA ASP A 66 2.73 18.42 -27.27
C ASP A 66 2.99 17.03 -26.66
N LYS A 67 2.92 15.98 -27.48
CA LYS A 67 3.17 14.59 -27.05
C LYS A 67 4.60 14.41 -26.55
N VAL A 68 5.57 15.04 -27.21
CA VAL A 68 6.98 14.99 -26.78
C VAL A 68 7.17 15.64 -25.41
N SER A 69 6.63 16.84 -25.20
CA SER A 69 6.71 17.55 -23.91
C SER A 69 6.08 16.75 -22.77
N VAL A 70 4.91 16.15 -23.02
CA VAL A 70 4.22 15.31 -22.03
C VAL A 70 4.97 14.02 -21.76
N LEU A 71 5.46 13.32 -22.79
CA LEU A 71 6.22 12.08 -22.60
C LEU A 71 7.47 12.33 -21.74
N TYR A 72 8.22 13.39 -22.07
CA TYR A 72 9.38 13.81 -21.29
C TYR A 72 8.99 14.07 -19.83
N SER A 73 7.90 14.80 -19.61
CA SER A 73 7.41 15.13 -18.27
C SER A 73 6.96 13.90 -17.47
N ILE A 74 6.29 12.93 -18.11
CA ILE A 74 5.89 11.67 -17.47
C ILE A 74 7.12 10.89 -17.00
N VAL A 75 8.15 10.75 -17.86
CA VAL A 75 9.37 10.01 -17.51
C VAL A 75 10.13 10.72 -16.39
N LYS A 76 10.27 12.05 -16.47
CA LYS A 76 10.90 12.86 -15.43
C LYS A 76 10.20 12.70 -14.08
N GLU A 77 8.89 12.93 -14.00
CA GLU A 77 8.15 12.79 -12.74
C GLU A 77 8.18 11.36 -12.20
N THR A 78 8.03 10.37 -13.07
CA THR A 78 8.11 8.96 -12.66
C THR A 78 9.45 8.67 -12.01
N HIS A 79 10.55 9.14 -12.61
CA HIS A 79 11.89 8.92 -12.07
C HIS A 79 12.12 9.67 -10.76
N GLU A 80 11.78 10.96 -10.70
CA GLU A 80 11.95 11.78 -9.49
C GLU A 80 11.15 11.23 -8.31
N VAL A 81 9.87 10.89 -8.51
CA VAL A 81 9.03 10.31 -7.47
C VAL A 81 9.55 8.93 -7.05
N ALA A 82 9.93 8.09 -8.01
CA ALA A 82 10.48 6.77 -7.75
C ALA A 82 11.75 6.81 -6.89
N MET A 83 12.68 7.72 -7.19
CA MET A 83 13.94 7.85 -6.48
C MET A 83 13.77 8.57 -5.15
N ALA A 84 12.96 9.64 -5.09
CA ALA A 84 12.73 10.39 -3.85
C ALA A 84 12.03 9.56 -2.77
N GLN A 85 11.08 8.69 -3.16
CA GLN A 85 10.30 7.86 -2.23
C GLN A 85 10.83 6.43 -2.12
N PHE A 86 11.94 6.09 -2.79
CA PHE A 86 12.52 4.75 -2.80
C PHE A 86 11.52 3.63 -3.17
N LEU A 87 10.65 3.90 -4.15
CA LEU A 87 9.57 3.00 -4.51
C LEU A 87 10.10 1.65 -5.04
N PRO A 88 9.38 0.54 -4.83
CA PRO A 88 9.62 -0.69 -5.57
C PRO A 88 9.19 -0.52 -7.04
N ALA A 89 9.80 -1.28 -7.95
CA ALA A 89 9.56 -1.20 -9.39
C ALA A 89 8.07 -1.27 -9.75
N ARG A 90 7.32 -2.14 -9.07
CA ARG A 90 5.87 -2.29 -9.26
C ARG A 90 5.09 -0.99 -8.98
N LYS A 91 5.36 -0.33 -7.85
CA LYS A 91 4.67 0.93 -7.49
C LYS A 91 5.09 2.07 -8.43
N ALA A 92 6.35 2.11 -8.84
CA ALA A 92 6.81 3.09 -9.82
C ALA A 92 6.12 2.89 -11.19
N TYR A 93 5.90 1.63 -11.60
CA TYR A 93 5.15 1.30 -12.81
C TYR A 93 3.66 1.66 -12.70
N GLU A 94 3.03 1.40 -11.55
CA GLU A 94 1.65 1.81 -11.28
C GLU A 94 1.51 3.34 -11.40
N HIS A 95 2.44 4.10 -10.81
CA HIS A 95 2.47 5.57 -10.92
C HIS A 95 2.64 6.05 -12.36
N PHE A 96 3.60 5.47 -13.10
CA PHE A 96 3.79 5.76 -14.52
C PHE A 96 2.51 5.48 -15.34
N ARG A 97 1.86 4.35 -15.09
CA ARG A 97 0.63 3.95 -15.78
C ARG A 97 -0.51 4.92 -15.50
N GLU A 98 -0.65 5.40 -14.26
CA GLU A 98 -1.62 6.42 -13.90
C GLU A 98 -1.38 7.73 -14.67
N LEU A 99 -0.13 8.19 -14.70
CA LEU A 99 0.25 9.38 -15.47
C LEU A 99 -0.08 9.21 -16.96
N LEU A 100 0.27 8.07 -17.56
CA LEU A 100 0.00 7.80 -18.97
C LEU A 100 -1.51 7.76 -19.26
N LEU A 101 -2.31 7.13 -18.40
CA LEU A 101 -3.76 7.06 -18.55
C LEU A 101 -4.41 8.45 -18.48
N MET A 102 -3.94 9.31 -17.58
CA MET A 102 -4.41 10.71 -17.49
C MET A 102 -4.11 11.54 -18.74
N HIS A 103 -3.15 11.13 -19.58
CA HIS A 103 -2.86 11.81 -20.85
C HIS A 103 -3.37 11.06 -22.08
N SER A 104 -4.00 9.91 -21.89
CA SER A 104 -4.58 9.09 -22.96
C SER A 104 -6.10 9.23 -23.04
N VAL A 105 -6.76 9.47 -21.89
CA VAL A 105 -8.23 9.60 -21.84
C VAL A 105 -8.62 11.07 -21.83
N GLN A 106 -9.53 11.47 -22.72
CA GLN A 106 -10.07 12.83 -22.75
C GLN A 106 -11.18 12.97 -21.70
N ARG A 107 -10.90 13.58 -20.54
CA ARG A 107 -11.91 13.98 -19.54
C ARG A 107 -11.64 15.42 -19.08
N PRO A 108 -12.21 16.44 -19.75
CA PRO A 108 -12.22 17.80 -19.23
C PRO A 108 -12.91 17.82 -17.85
N PRO A 109 -12.42 18.56 -16.83
CA PRO A 109 -11.22 19.42 -16.74
C PRO A 109 -9.93 18.69 -16.29
N PHE A 110 -9.95 17.37 -16.18
CA PHE A 110 -8.90 16.60 -15.48
C PHE A 110 -7.77 16.07 -16.36
N SER A 111 -8.03 15.85 -17.64
CA SER A 111 -7.14 15.13 -18.54
C SER A 111 -7.30 15.60 -19.99
N VAL A 112 -6.16 15.69 -20.68
CA VAL A 112 -6.08 15.98 -22.11
C VAL A 112 -5.69 14.67 -22.79
N GLY A 113 -6.57 14.13 -23.63
CA GLY A 113 -6.38 12.90 -24.39
C GLY A 113 -5.46 13.12 -25.59
N LEU A 114 -4.17 13.30 -25.32
CA LEU A 114 -3.16 13.50 -26.34
C LEU A 114 -2.72 12.18 -26.96
N PHE A 115 -2.56 11.15 -26.15
CA PHE A 115 -2.08 9.84 -26.60
C PHE A 115 -3.23 8.97 -27.09
N THR A 116 -3.04 8.35 -28.25
CA THR A 116 -3.93 7.28 -28.72
C THR A 116 -3.60 5.96 -28.01
N LEU A 117 -4.51 4.97 -28.10
CA LEU A 117 -4.26 3.64 -27.54
C LEU A 117 -2.99 2.98 -28.12
N SER A 118 -2.72 3.20 -29.41
CA SER A 118 -1.51 2.72 -30.07
C SER A 118 -0.26 3.38 -29.50
N ASP A 119 -0.29 4.70 -29.30
CA ASP A 119 0.82 5.45 -28.71
C ASP A 119 1.09 4.97 -27.28
N ALA A 120 0.04 4.82 -26.47
CA ALA A 120 0.17 4.37 -25.09
C ALA A 120 0.79 2.97 -24.99
N LYS A 121 0.42 2.06 -25.90
CA LYS A 121 1.05 0.73 -26.00
C LYS A 121 2.53 0.85 -26.34
N ALA A 122 2.88 1.61 -27.38
CA ALA A 122 4.26 1.79 -27.81
C ALA A 122 5.14 2.40 -26.70
N ILE A 123 4.62 3.39 -25.97
CA ILE A 123 5.30 4.03 -24.83
C ILE A 123 5.52 3.02 -23.70
N THR A 124 4.50 2.22 -23.40
CA THR A 124 4.57 1.20 -22.35
C THR A 124 5.61 0.13 -22.68
N ASP A 125 5.63 -0.36 -23.93
CA ASP A 125 6.60 -1.34 -24.40
C ASP A 125 8.03 -0.79 -24.34
N PHE A 126 8.22 0.46 -24.78
CA PHE A 126 9.51 1.17 -24.72
C PHE A 126 10.04 1.31 -23.28
N LEU A 127 9.22 1.83 -22.37
CA LEU A 127 9.65 2.02 -20.98
C LEU A 127 9.81 0.70 -20.24
N SER A 128 9.01 -0.31 -20.55
CA SER A 128 9.14 -1.64 -19.95
C SER A 128 10.48 -2.29 -20.36
N ALA A 129 10.82 -2.25 -21.65
CA ALA A 129 12.04 -2.86 -22.18
C ALA A 129 13.32 -2.08 -21.82
N GLY A 130 13.24 -0.75 -21.74
CA GLY A 130 14.37 0.12 -21.41
C GLY A 130 14.46 0.43 -19.92
N TYR A 131 13.57 1.30 -19.43
CA TYR A 131 13.65 1.86 -18.08
C TYR A 131 13.36 0.83 -16.98
N PHE A 132 12.20 0.16 -17.02
CA PHE A 132 11.77 -0.73 -15.94
C PHE A 132 12.55 -2.04 -15.88
N ARG A 133 13.02 -2.56 -17.03
CA ARG A 133 13.94 -3.70 -17.08
C ARG A 133 15.22 -3.44 -16.28
N HIS A 134 15.71 -2.21 -16.30
CA HIS A 134 16.93 -1.78 -15.63
C HIS A 134 16.65 -0.98 -14.36
N TYR A 135 15.44 -1.05 -13.81
CA TYR A 135 15.01 -0.21 -12.69
C TYR A 135 15.90 -0.35 -11.44
N LEU A 136 16.40 -1.56 -11.16
CA LEU A 136 17.30 -1.78 -10.02
C LEU A 136 18.59 -0.97 -10.16
N LEU A 137 19.16 -0.85 -11.37
CA LEU A 137 20.37 -0.06 -11.60
C LEU A 137 20.14 1.42 -11.26
N TYR A 138 19.03 1.99 -11.73
CA TYR A 138 18.63 3.34 -11.35
C TYR A 138 18.44 3.43 -9.83
N LYS A 139 17.68 2.51 -9.22
CA LYS A 139 17.46 2.52 -7.78
C LYS A 139 18.77 2.52 -7.00
N TYR A 140 19.74 1.68 -7.35
CA TYR A 140 21.03 1.62 -6.69
C TYR A 140 21.86 2.90 -6.88
N ALA A 141 21.94 3.42 -8.11
CA ALA A 141 22.72 4.63 -8.40
C ALA A 141 22.20 5.87 -7.65
N PHE A 142 20.89 6.04 -7.59
CA PHE A 142 20.25 7.19 -6.93
C PHE A 142 19.95 6.97 -5.44
N THR A 143 20.34 5.81 -4.89
CA THR A 143 20.19 5.56 -3.45
C THR A 143 21.23 6.35 -2.67
N LYS A 144 20.78 7.33 -1.88
CA LYS A 144 21.65 8.03 -0.95
C LYS A 144 22.22 7.05 0.07
N LYS A 145 23.53 7.09 0.28
CA LYS A 145 24.20 6.27 1.30
C LYS A 145 23.69 6.66 2.69
N THR A 146 22.91 5.79 3.32
CA THR A 146 22.49 5.96 4.71
C THR A 146 23.51 5.28 5.62
N GLU A 147 24.34 6.07 6.30
CA GLU A 147 25.24 5.55 7.33
C GLU A 147 24.55 5.61 8.69
N MET A 148 24.36 4.46 9.32
CA MET A 148 23.90 4.39 10.70
C MET A 148 25.12 4.41 11.62
N ARG A 149 25.29 5.50 12.39
CA ARG A 149 26.37 5.61 13.37
C ARG A 149 25.84 5.25 14.75
N PHE A 150 26.32 4.15 15.30
CA PHE A 150 26.09 3.78 16.69
C PHE A 150 27.20 4.36 17.55
N ALA A 151 26.82 5.05 18.62
CA ALA A 151 27.73 5.45 19.69
C ALA A 151 27.24 4.79 20.97
N THR A 152 27.93 3.76 21.43
CA THR A 152 27.62 3.11 22.70
C THR A 152 28.39 3.85 23.80
N ALA A 153 27.67 4.65 24.60
CA ALA A 153 28.22 5.19 25.83
C ALA A 153 27.96 4.18 26.96
N TYR A 154 29.01 3.55 27.46
CA TYR A 154 28.90 2.72 28.66
C TYR A 154 28.80 3.65 29.87
N THR A 155 27.58 3.97 30.30
CA THR A 155 27.37 4.58 31.61
C THR A 155 27.58 3.50 32.67
N PHE A 156 28.79 3.38 33.20
CA PHE A 156 29.00 2.64 34.43
C PHE A 156 28.32 3.42 35.56
N THR A 157 27.06 3.10 35.84
CA THR A 157 26.36 3.60 37.02
C THR A 157 26.94 2.87 38.23
N GLN A 158 27.87 3.51 38.95
CA GLN A 158 28.31 3.02 40.26
C GLN A 158 27.22 3.05 41.35
N SER A 159 26.02 3.48 41.01
CA SER A 159 24.85 3.32 41.84
C SER A 159 23.64 3.18 40.93
N VAL A 160 23.12 1.97 40.83
CA VAL A 160 21.68 1.82 40.58
C VAL A 160 21.04 2.50 41.79
N PRO A 161 20.33 3.64 41.67
CA PRO A 161 19.47 4.05 42.76
C PRO A 161 18.52 2.88 42.94
N LEU A 162 18.54 2.29 44.14
CA LEU A 162 17.70 1.16 44.53
C LEU A 162 16.37 1.30 43.81
N LEU A 163 16.15 0.46 42.79
CA LEU A 163 14.85 0.38 42.15
C LEU A 163 13.87 0.24 43.31
N PRO A 164 12.84 1.10 43.41
CA PRO A 164 11.87 0.95 44.48
C PRO A 164 11.34 -0.47 44.38
N GLN A 165 11.72 -1.33 45.32
CA GLN A 165 11.17 -2.67 45.37
C GLN A 165 9.72 -2.57 45.89
N PRO A 166 8.78 -3.39 45.41
CA PRO A 166 8.95 -4.41 44.38
C PRO A 166 7.95 -4.29 43.21
N PHE A 167 8.45 -4.49 41.99
CA PHE A 167 7.65 -4.99 40.85
C PHE A 167 7.23 -6.46 41.07
N LEU A 168 7.78 -7.12 42.09
CA LEU A 168 7.34 -8.43 42.59
C LEU A 168 6.34 -8.21 43.73
N GLN A 169 5.07 -8.05 43.39
CA GLN A 169 4.01 -8.11 44.39
C GLN A 169 4.06 -9.49 45.08
N PRO A 170 3.82 -9.56 46.41
CA PRO A 170 3.64 -10.83 47.11
C PRO A 170 2.66 -11.75 46.37
N MET A 171 3.02 -13.02 46.21
CA MET A 171 2.20 -14.02 45.48
C MET A 171 0.76 -14.07 45.99
N GLU A 172 0.54 -13.79 47.27
CA GLU A 172 -0.79 -13.71 47.88
C GLU A 172 -1.69 -12.61 47.28
N LEU A 173 -1.12 -11.46 46.90
CA LEU A 173 -1.86 -10.38 46.24
C LEU A 173 -2.20 -10.71 44.78
N ALA A 174 -1.28 -11.41 44.08
CA ALA A 174 -1.54 -11.89 42.73
C ALA A 174 -2.64 -12.96 42.72
N GLU A 175 -2.63 -13.89 43.68
CA GLU A 175 -3.69 -14.90 43.84
C GLU A 175 -5.06 -14.28 44.17
N GLU A 176 -5.10 -13.17 44.91
CA GLU A 176 -6.34 -12.43 45.17
C GLU A 176 -6.88 -11.73 43.92
N GLU A 177 -6.01 -11.15 43.09
CA GLU A 177 -6.38 -10.53 41.82
C GLU A 177 -6.90 -11.56 40.82
N ASP A 178 -6.24 -12.72 40.72
CA ASP A 178 -6.68 -13.83 39.87
C ASP A 178 -8.06 -14.38 40.29
N LYS A 179 -8.31 -14.50 41.60
CA LYS A 179 -9.63 -14.91 42.13
C LYS A 179 -10.72 -13.89 41.82
N LYS A 180 -10.41 -12.59 41.83
CA LYS A 180 -11.35 -11.53 41.46
C LYS A 180 -11.66 -11.58 39.96
N LEU A 181 -10.64 -11.74 39.11
CA LEU A 181 -10.80 -11.89 37.67
C LEU A 181 -11.67 -13.10 37.31
N ALA A 182 -11.43 -14.26 37.96
CA ALA A 182 -12.23 -15.47 37.75
C ALA A 182 -13.70 -15.29 38.16
N ARG A 183 -13.97 -14.52 39.23
CA ARG A 183 -15.35 -14.19 39.63
C ARG A 183 -16.06 -13.31 38.61
N ILE A 184 -15.38 -12.29 38.10
CA ILE A 184 -15.93 -11.39 37.07
C ILE A 184 -16.22 -12.18 35.79
N GLU A 185 -15.32 -13.07 35.39
CA GLU A 185 -15.51 -13.92 34.21
C GLU A 185 -16.69 -14.89 34.39
N GLN A 186 -16.87 -15.47 35.58
CA GLN A 186 -18.05 -16.29 35.89
C GLN A 186 -19.35 -15.50 35.89
N GLU A 187 -19.35 -14.28 36.43
CA GLU A 187 -20.52 -13.38 36.38
C GLU A 187 -20.86 -12.97 34.94
N GLN A 188 -19.85 -12.71 34.10
CA GLN A 188 -20.02 -12.42 32.68
C GLN A 188 -20.54 -13.64 31.90
N LEU A 189 -20.01 -14.83 32.14
CA LEU A 189 -20.49 -16.07 31.53
C LEU A 189 -21.93 -16.40 31.98
N ALA A 190 -22.27 -16.12 33.23
CA ALA A 190 -23.63 -16.28 33.74
C ALA A 190 -24.59 -15.27 33.09
N ALA A 191 -24.17 -14.01 32.91
CA ALA A 191 -24.94 -12.99 32.20
C ALA A 191 -25.19 -13.38 30.73
N ILE A 192 -24.16 -13.86 30.04
CA ILE A 192 -24.25 -14.35 28.65
C ILE A 192 -25.13 -15.61 28.57
N SER A 193 -25.07 -16.50 29.57
CA SER A 193 -25.94 -17.69 29.62
C SER A 193 -27.39 -17.36 29.94
N THR A 194 -27.68 -16.31 30.72
CA THR A 194 -29.06 -15.82 30.90
C THR A 194 -29.59 -15.12 29.65
N GLU A 195 -28.70 -14.52 28.86
CA GLU A 195 -28.97 -14.02 27.50
C GLU A 195 -28.94 -15.13 26.44
N ALA A 196 -28.97 -16.42 26.84
CA ALA A 196 -29.18 -17.51 25.91
C ALA A 196 -30.41 -17.22 25.04
N VAL A 197 -30.09 -17.01 23.76
CA VAL A 197 -30.92 -16.52 22.67
C VAL A 197 -32.29 -17.17 22.66
N THR A 198 -33.25 -16.55 23.33
CA THR A 198 -34.68 -16.76 23.07
C THR A 198 -35.14 -15.56 22.28
N VAL A 199 -35.48 -15.76 21.01
CA VAL A 199 -36.03 -14.68 20.19
C VAL A 199 -37.36 -14.29 20.80
N THR A 200 -37.45 -13.07 21.33
CA THR A 200 -38.69 -12.58 21.95
C THR A 200 -39.66 -12.12 20.86
N ALA A 201 -40.95 -12.11 21.19
CA ALA A 201 -42.01 -11.77 20.25
C ALA A 201 -41.88 -10.35 19.65
N GLU A 202 -41.12 -9.46 20.31
CA GLU A 202 -40.85 -8.07 19.92
C GLU A 202 -39.85 -7.97 18.75
N GLU A 203 -38.88 -8.89 18.64
CA GLU A 203 -37.91 -8.88 17.53
C GLU A 203 -38.53 -9.37 16.21
N LEU A 204 -39.58 -10.20 16.27
CA LEU A 204 -40.31 -10.61 15.07
C LEU A 204 -41.28 -9.54 14.53
N GLU A 205 -41.73 -8.57 15.35
CA GLU A 205 -42.57 -7.46 14.88
C GLU A 205 -41.85 -6.59 13.85
N GLN A 206 -40.54 -6.42 14.00
CA GLN A 206 -39.71 -5.61 13.12
C GLN A 206 -39.48 -6.25 11.74
N THR A 207 -39.79 -7.55 11.59
CA THR A 207 -39.59 -8.30 10.34
C THR A 207 -40.82 -8.35 9.43
N GLY A 208 -41.95 -7.74 9.83
CA GLY A 208 -43.13 -7.58 8.97
C GLY A 208 -43.92 -8.86 8.72
N VAL A 209 -43.82 -9.86 9.61
CA VAL A 209 -44.51 -11.15 9.48
C VAL A 209 -46.01 -11.01 9.87
N PRO A 210 -46.95 -11.60 9.11
CA PRO A 210 -48.39 -11.56 9.42
C PRO A 210 -48.74 -12.18 10.79
N ALA A 211 -49.67 -11.54 11.52
CA ALA A 211 -50.03 -11.90 12.90
C ALA A 211 -50.49 -13.36 13.08
N ASP A 212 -51.14 -13.96 12.08
CA ASP A 212 -51.74 -15.30 12.18
C ASP A 212 -50.73 -16.47 12.24
N VAL A 213 -49.46 -16.24 11.87
CA VAL A 213 -48.42 -17.30 11.81
C VAL A 213 -47.32 -17.10 12.85
N ARG A 214 -47.30 -15.95 13.53
CA ARG A 214 -46.20 -15.52 14.41
C ARG A 214 -45.91 -16.52 15.53
N ASP A 215 -46.95 -17.00 16.20
CA ASP A 215 -46.80 -17.88 17.37
C ASP A 215 -46.24 -19.25 16.99
N LYS A 216 -46.61 -19.77 15.81
CA LYS A 216 -46.08 -21.04 15.29
C LYS A 216 -44.63 -20.90 14.81
N LEU A 217 -44.30 -19.75 14.23
CA LEU A 217 -42.94 -19.47 13.75
C LEU A 217 -41.97 -19.24 14.91
N LEU A 218 -42.40 -18.55 15.97
CA LEU A 218 -41.66 -18.37 17.22
C LEU A 218 -41.27 -19.70 17.85
N ALA A 219 -42.24 -20.60 18.03
CA ALA A 219 -41.98 -21.92 18.59
C ALA A 219 -40.99 -22.72 17.72
N ALA A 220 -41.20 -22.76 16.41
CA ALA A 220 -40.33 -23.50 15.48
C ALA A 220 -38.90 -22.93 15.39
N VAL A 221 -38.73 -21.60 15.51
CA VAL A 221 -37.42 -20.95 15.49
C VAL A 221 -36.68 -21.21 16.79
N ASN A 222 -37.33 -21.09 17.94
CA ASN A 222 -36.72 -21.39 19.24
C ASN A 222 -36.36 -22.88 19.36
N ASP A 223 -37.18 -23.79 18.85
CA ASP A 223 -36.87 -25.23 18.82
C ASP A 223 -35.62 -25.54 17.97
N LYS A 224 -35.50 -24.90 16.80
CA LYS A 224 -34.31 -25.06 15.95
C LYS A 224 -33.06 -24.46 16.57
N LEU A 225 -33.21 -23.34 17.28
CA LEU A 225 -32.10 -22.65 17.94
C LEU A 225 -31.59 -23.47 19.14
N ALA A 226 -32.49 -24.07 19.92
CA ALA A 226 -32.15 -25.02 20.97
C ALA A 226 -31.46 -26.29 20.43
N ALA A 227 -31.96 -26.84 19.30
CA ALA A 227 -31.32 -27.98 18.66
C ALA A 227 -29.92 -27.65 18.12
N ALA A 228 -29.72 -26.45 17.56
CA ALA A 228 -28.43 -25.97 17.09
C ALA A 228 -27.44 -25.76 18.26
N HIS A 229 -27.91 -25.22 19.38
CA HIS A 229 -27.10 -25.04 20.59
C HIS A 229 -26.61 -26.39 21.11
N LYS A 230 -27.51 -27.37 21.25
CA LYS A 230 -27.15 -28.72 21.69
C LYS A 230 -26.15 -29.39 20.74
N ALA A 231 -26.33 -29.24 19.44
CA ALA A 231 -25.39 -29.78 18.46
C ALA A 231 -24.00 -29.09 18.51
N MET A 232 -23.95 -27.82 18.91
CA MET A 232 -22.70 -27.08 19.11
C MET A 232 -21.97 -27.57 20.36
N GLU A 233 -22.69 -27.76 21.46
CA GLU A 233 -22.16 -28.31 22.71
C GLU A 233 -21.59 -29.72 22.51
N ASP A 234 -22.31 -30.60 21.79
CA ASP A 234 -21.86 -31.96 21.50
C ASP A 234 -20.56 -31.97 20.67
N LYS A 235 -20.44 -31.07 19.67
CA LYS A 235 -19.21 -30.92 18.88
C LYS A 235 -18.05 -30.40 19.72
N PHE A 236 -18.30 -29.40 20.56
CA PHE A 236 -17.28 -28.83 21.42
C PHE A 236 -16.77 -29.86 22.43
N ALA A 237 -17.66 -30.68 22.99
CA ALA A 237 -17.29 -31.78 23.89
C ALA A 237 -16.42 -32.83 23.17
N GLN A 238 -16.75 -33.18 21.92
CA GLN A 238 -15.95 -34.11 21.12
C GLN A 238 -14.56 -33.56 20.80
N GLU A 239 -14.46 -32.30 20.39
CA GLU A 239 -13.17 -31.65 20.12
C GLU A 239 -12.30 -31.55 21.38
N HIS A 240 -12.92 -31.23 22.53
CA HIS A 240 -12.21 -31.16 23.80
C HIS A 240 -11.68 -32.53 24.23
N GLN A 241 -12.45 -33.61 24.06
CA GLN A 241 -12.00 -34.97 24.33
C GLN A 241 -10.84 -35.37 23.41
N GLN A 242 -10.93 -35.08 22.11
CA GLN A 242 -9.84 -35.35 21.16
C GLN A 242 -8.55 -34.59 21.50
N LEU A 243 -8.67 -33.33 21.95
CA LEU A 243 -7.54 -32.53 22.39
C LEU A 243 -6.91 -33.11 23.65
N GLN A 244 -7.71 -33.53 24.64
CA GLN A 244 -7.21 -34.17 25.85
C GLN A 244 -6.50 -35.49 25.55
N GLU A 245 -7.05 -36.34 24.67
CA GLU A 245 -6.39 -37.57 24.22
C GLU A 245 -5.06 -37.29 23.51
N ARG A 246 -4.99 -36.26 22.66
CA ARG A 246 -3.75 -35.85 21.99
C ARG A 246 -2.70 -35.32 22.96
N VAL A 247 -3.11 -34.56 23.97
CA VAL A 247 -2.19 -34.08 25.01
C VAL A 247 -1.67 -35.25 25.85
N ALA A 248 -2.52 -36.21 26.20
CA ALA A 248 -2.14 -37.41 26.94
C ALA A 248 -1.23 -38.37 26.14
N ALA A 249 -1.29 -38.35 24.81
CA ALA A 249 -0.42 -39.17 23.95
C ALA A 249 0.98 -38.56 23.69
N ILE A 250 1.19 -37.28 24.05
CA ILE A 250 2.45 -36.56 23.85
C ILE A 250 3.28 -36.48 25.15
N GLY A 251 2.65 -36.68 26.32
CA GLY A 251 3.32 -36.81 27.62
C GLY A 251 3.69 -38.25 27.95
#